data_AF-C5E199-F1
#
_entry.id   AF-C5E199-F1
#
_cell.length_a   1.000
_cell.length_b   1.000
_cell.length_c   1.000
_cell.angle_alpha   90.00
_cell.angle_beta   90.00
_cell.angle_gamma   90.00
#
_symmetry.space_group_name_H-M   'P 1'
#
loop_
_entity.id
_entity.type
_entity.pdbx_description
1 polymer ?
#
loop_
_entity_poly.entity_id
_entity_poly.type
_entity_poly.pdbx_seq_one_letter_code
_entity_poly.pdbx_strand_id
1 'polypeptide(L)'
;MLSLRQSLRFVTPATRAFSTSRVFLQSKPTNKTASSLAEVKDNETLIGPGAKEGTVPTDLEQATGLERLELLGKLEGVEFFDTKPLDSSRKGTMADPIVLESYEDYRYVGCTGSPADSHTIMWLKPTVNQVARCWECGSVYKVNPVGVPHGHSHH
;
A
#
# COMPACT_ATOMS: atom_id res chain seq x y z
N MET A 1 61.19 -5.93 72.22
CA MET A 1 59.76 -6.16 71.96
C MET A 1 59.37 -5.50 70.64
N LEU A 2 58.57 -6.19 69.82
CA LEU A 2 58.03 -5.85 68.48
C LEU A 2 59.08 -5.73 67.34
N SER A 3 59.30 -6.72 66.47
CA SER A 3 58.44 -7.29 65.40
C SER A 3 58.00 -6.28 64.32
N LEU A 4 58.61 -6.38 63.14
CA LEU A 4 57.95 -6.06 61.86
C LEU A 4 58.59 -6.90 60.74
N ARG A 5 57.89 -7.97 60.34
CA ARG A 5 58.11 -8.66 59.06
C ARG A 5 57.33 -7.90 57.99
N GLN A 6 58.00 -7.35 56.99
CA GLN A 6 57.35 -6.86 55.77
C GLN A 6 57.41 -7.95 54.70
N SER A 7 56.25 -8.43 54.28
CA SER A 7 56.07 -9.32 53.14
C SER A 7 55.75 -8.49 51.90
N LEU A 8 56.62 -8.56 50.88
CA LEU A 8 56.37 -7.97 49.57
C LEU A 8 55.45 -8.91 48.78
N ARG A 9 54.23 -8.45 48.46
CA ARG A 9 53.32 -9.14 47.53
C ARG A 9 53.61 -8.67 46.12
N PHE A 10 54.07 -9.57 45.26
CA PHE A 10 54.12 -9.33 43.81
C PHE A 10 52.71 -9.47 43.22
N VAL A 11 52.23 -8.41 42.55
CA VAL A 11 50.98 -8.43 41.77
C VAL A 11 51.35 -8.48 40.29
N THR A 12 50.93 -9.52 39.59
CA THR A 12 51.04 -9.61 38.13
C THR A 12 49.88 -8.86 37.47
N PRO A 13 50.12 -7.99 36.47
CA PRO A 13 49.03 -7.32 35.76
C PRO A 13 48.34 -8.32 34.83
N ALA A 14 47.02 -8.46 34.95
CA ALA A 14 46.21 -9.27 34.05
C ALA A 14 46.14 -8.61 32.66
N THR A 15 46.69 -9.27 31.64
CA THR A 15 46.56 -8.87 30.24
C THR A 15 45.13 -9.14 29.77
N ARG A 16 44.29 -8.09 29.70
CA ARG A 16 42.97 -8.19 29.07
C ARG A 16 43.14 -8.39 27.57
N ALA A 17 42.79 -9.58 27.07
CA ALA A 17 42.68 -9.83 25.64
C ALA A 17 41.51 -9.01 25.08
N PHE A 18 41.80 -8.03 24.24
CA PHE A 18 40.79 -7.33 23.46
C PHE A 18 40.17 -8.32 22.46
N SER A 19 38.96 -8.78 22.75
CA SER A 19 38.16 -9.59 21.84
C SER A 19 37.66 -8.71 20.69
N THR A 20 38.29 -8.79 19.52
CA THR A 20 37.79 -8.15 18.30
C THR A 20 36.66 -9.00 17.72
N SER A 21 35.42 -8.69 18.09
CA SER A 21 34.25 -9.29 17.46
C SER A 21 34.18 -8.81 16.01
N ARG A 22 34.49 -9.68 15.04
CA ARG A 22 34.20 -9.41 13.63
C ARG A 22 32.69 -9.43 13.45
N VAL A 23 32.08 -8.26 13.33
CA VAL A 23 30.69 -8.13 12.89
C VAL A 23 30.65 -8.57 11.43
N PHE A 24 30.17 -9.78 11.18
CA PHE A 24 29.75 -10.17 9.84
C PHE A 24 28.55 -9.30 9.48
N LEU A 25 28.74 -8.36 8.56
CA LEU A 25 27.64 -7.69 7.88
C LEU A 25 26.85 -8.79 7.14
N GLN A 26 25.70 -9.19 7.67
CA GLN A 26 24.73 -9.96 6.90
C GLN A 26 24.27 -9.06 5.76
N SER A 27 24.71 -9.34 4.52
CA SER A 27 24.14 -8.69 3.35
C SER A 27 22.68 -9.07 3.27
N LYS A 28 21.77 -8.13 3.53
CA LYS A 28 20.35 -8.31 3.25
C LYS A 28 20.19 -8.70 1.77
N PRO A 29 19.33 -9.68 1.44
CA PRO A 29 19.06 -10.01 0.04
C PRO A 29 18.59 -8.73 -0.66
N THR A 30 19.24 -8.39 -1.77
CA THR A 30 18.80 -7.26 -2.60
C THR A 30 17.51 -7.69 -3.28
N ASN A 31 16.38 -7.13 -2.82
CA ASN A 31 15.12 -7.30 -3.53
C ASN A 31 15.26 -6.68 -4.92
N LYS A 32 14.91 -7.45 -5.95
CA LYS A 32 14.89 -6.94 -7.31
C LYS A 32 13.78 -5.88 -7.40
N THR A 33 14.12 -4.74 -7.99
CA THR A 33 13.16 -3.67 -8.27
C THR A 33 12.19 -4.14 -9.35
N ALA A 34 10.89 -3.87 -9.17
CA ALA A 34 9.90 -4.19 -10.19
C ALA A 34 10.12 -3.31 -11.44
N SER A 35 10.12 -3.96 -12.61
CA SER A 35 10.23 -3.31 -13.91
C SER A 35 8.87 -3.12 -14.58
N SER A 36 7.91 -4.00 -14.27
CA SER A 36 6.52 -3.96 -14.74
C SER A 36 5.54 -4.06 -13.57
N LEU A 37 4.28 -3.68 -13.79
CA LEU A 37 3.23 -3.70 -12.76
C LEU A 37 2.94 -5.12 -12.27
N ALA A 38 3.07 -6.13 -13.14
CA ALA A 38 2.85 -7.55 -12.79
C ALA A 38 3.91 -8.13 -11.84
N GLU A 39 5.10 -7.52 -11.75
CA GLU A 39 6.19 -7.97 -10.89
C GLU A 39 6.09 -7.44 -9.45
N VAL A 40 5.17 -6.49 -9.21
CA VAL A 40 4.96 -5.87 -7.90
C VAL A 40 4.32 -6.89 -6.96
N LYS A 41 5.02 -7.20 -5.86
CA LYS A 41 4.51 -8.11 -4.81
C LYS A 41 4.26 -7.37 -3.51
N ASP A 42 5.30 -6.68 -3.05
CA ASP A 42 5.33 -5.99 -1.77
C ASP A 42 5.84 -4.57 -1.96
N ASN A 43 5.62 -3.71 -0.96
CA ASN A 43 6.10 -2.33 -0.98
C ASN A 43 7.63 -2.22 -1.12
N GLU A 44 8.38 -3.27 -0.75
CA GLU A 44 9.84 -3.33 -0.92
C GLU A 44 10.27 -3.42 -2.39
N THR A 45 9.41 -3.93 -3.28
CA THR A 45 9.70 -4.06 -4.72
C THR A 45 9.49 -2.74 -5.48
N LEU A 46 8.82 -1.77 -4.85
CA LEU A 46 8.50 -0.45 -5.40
C LEU A 46 9.61 0.58 -5.16
N ILE A 47 10.87 0.15 -5.15
CA ILE A 47 12.03 1.03 -5.11
C ILE A 47 12.66 1.14 -6.50
N GLY A 48 13.15 2.33 -6.85
CA GLY A 48 13.87 2.56 -8.10
C GLY A 48 15.32 2.06 -8.05
N PRO A 49 15.94 1.82 -9.22
CA PRO A 49 17.33 1.35 -9.33
C PRO A 49 18.38 2.40 -8.93
N GLY A 50 17.99 3.67 -8.80
CA GLY A 50 18.90 4.79 -8.55
C GLY A 50 19.64 5.27 -9.80
N ALA A 51 19.89 6.59 -9.87
CA ALA A 51 20.63 7.21 -10.97
C ALA A 51 22.15 7.14 -10.75
N LYS A 52 22.92 7.33 -11.83
CA LYS A 52 24.38 7.41 -11.76
C LYS A 52 24.84 8.75 -11.16
N GLU A 53 26.02 8.76 -10.57
CA GLU A 53 26.62 9.98 -10.02
C GLU A 53 26.86 11.02 -11.14
N GLY A 54 26.47 12.27 -10.89
CA GLY A 54 26.65 13.39 -11.83
C GLY A 54 25.56 13.54 -12.90
N THR A 55 24.54 12.66 -12.93
CA THR A 55 23.37 12.81 -13.81
C THR A 55 22.13 13.24 -13.02
N VAL A 56 21.26 14.02 -13.65
CA VAL A 56 19.93 14.31 -13.09
C VAL A 56 19.08 13.04 -13.20
N PRO A 57 18.54 12.54 -12.09
CA PRO A 57 17.73 11.32 -12.07
C PRO A 57 16.43 11.52 -12.84
N THR A 58 15.99 10.47 -13.52
CA THR A 58 14.64 10.41 -14.07
C THR A 58 13.65 9.90 -13.02
N ASP A 59 12.36 10.20 -13.20
CA ASP A 59 11.31 9.77 -12.28
C ASP A 59 11.29 8.24 -12.09
N LEU A 60 11.64 7.47 -13.13
CA LEU A 60 11.75 6.01 -13.04
C LEU A 60 12.89 5.52 -12.16
N GLU A 61 13.95 6.30 -12.00
CA GLU A 61 15.13 5.91 -11.23
C GLU A 61 14.98 6.21 -9.74
N GLN A 62 14.24 7.27 -9.38
CA GLN A 62 14.09 7.73 -8.00
C GLN A 62 12.68 7.67 -7.42
N ALA A 63 11.62 7.46 -8.21
CA ALA A 63 10.28 7.25 -7.66
C ALA A 63 10.24 6.03 -6.74
N THR A 64 9.53 6.15 -5.63
CA THR A 64 9.36 5.08 -4.63
C THR A 64 7.91 4.93 -4.20
N GLY A 65 7.52 3.72 -3.77
CA GLY A 65 6.20 3.46 -3.20
C GLY A 65 5.05 3.67 -4.19
N LEU A 66 4.00 4.36 -3.75
CA LEU A 66 2.77 4.58 -4.54
C LEU A 66 3.01 5.42 -5.80
N GLU A 67 3.92 6.38 -5.74
CA GLU A 67 4.29 7.18 -6.91
C GLU A 67 4.87 6.29 -8.01
N ARG A 68 5.77 5.36 -7.64
CA ARG A 68 6.32 4.38 -8.58
C ARG A 68 5.25 3.46 -9.13
N LEU A 69 4.32 3.00 -8.29
CA LEU A 69 3.22 2.14 -8.70
C LEU A 69 2.36 2.82 -9.77
N GLU A 70 1.95 4.07 -9.51
CA GLU A 70 1.19 4.88 -10.47
C GLU A 70 1.99 5.11 -11.76
N LEU A 71 3.29 5.40 -11.66
CA LEU A 71 4.16 5.62 -12.81
C LEU A 71 4.30 4.36 -13.68
N LEU A 72 4.51 3.18 -13.08
CA LEU A 72 4.56 1.90 -13.79
C LEU A 72 3.23 1.60 -14.51
N GLY A 73 2.10 1.85 -13.83
CA GLY A 73 0.78 1.70 -14.45
C GLY A 73 0.59 2.63 -15.65
N LYS A 74 0.94 3.91 -15.50
CA LYS A 74 0.86 4.90 -16.59
C LYS A 74 1.73 4.53 -17.79
N LEU A 75 2.92 3.96 -17.57
CA LEU A 75 3.77 3.47 -18.65
C LEU A 75 3.15 2.31 -19.43
N GLU A 76 2.43 1.43 -18.74
CA GLU A 76 1.70 0.31 -19.34
C GLU A 76 0.32 0.72 -19.90
N GLY A 77 -0.08 1.98 -19.71
CA GLY A 77 -1.37 2.51 -20.13
C GLY A 77 -2.53 2.09 -19.23
N VAL A 78 -2.26 1.63 -18.01
CA VAL A 78 -3.25 1.23 -17.01
C VAL A 78 -3.32 2.30 -15.92
N GLU A 79 -4.50 2.89 -15.73
CA GLU A 79 -4.76 3.81 -14.62
C GLU A 79 -5.07 3.01 -13.35
N PHE A 80 -4.18 3.06 -12.36
CA PHE A 80 -4.31 2.28 -11.13
C PHE A 80 -5.44 2.79 -10.22
N PHE A 81 -5.64 4.11 -10.17
CA PHE A 81 -6.70 4.74 -9.38
C PHE A 81 -7.85 5.15 -10.30
N ASP A 82 -9.03 4.54 -10.12
CA ASP A 82 -10.19 4.82 -10.97
C ASP A 82 -10.75 6.22 -10.71
N THR A 83 -10.74 7.07 -11.75
CA THR A 83 -11.34 8.41 -11.75
C THR A 83 -12.66 8.49 -12.53
N LYS A 84 -13.17 7.35 -13.02
CA LYS A 84 -14.38 7.31 -13.83
C LYS A 84 -15.63 7.64 -13.00
N PRO A 85 -16.57 8.41 -13.57
CA PRO A 85 -17.85 8.65 -12.94
C PRO A 85 -18.70 7.38 -12.92
N LEU A 86 -19.76 7.42 -12.12
CA LEU A 86 -20.77 6.39 -12.10
C LEU A 86 -21.45 6.25 -13.47
N ASP A 87 -21.73 5.02 -13.90
CA ASP A 87 -22.50 4.76 -15.12
C ASP A 87 -23.94 5.27 -14.95
N SER A 88 -24.27 6.34 -15.67
CA SER A 88 -25.59 6.98 -15.71
C SER A 88 -26.32 6.73 -17.02
N SER A 89 -25.86 5.78 -17.85
CA SER A 89 -26.45 5.50 -19.17
C SER A 89 -27.82 4.81 -19.07
N ARG A 90 -28.03 4.03 -18.02
CA ARG A 90 -29.26 3.26 -17.78
C ARG A 90 -29.76 3.40 -16.35
N LYS A 91 -31.06 3.19 -16.17
CA LYS A 91 -31.68 3.05 -14.85
C LYS A 91 -31.59 1.61 -14.38
N GLY A 92 -30.84 1.37 -13.30
CA GLY A 92 -30.76 0.04 -12.67
C GLY A 92 -32.11 -0.39 -12.09
N THR A 93 -32.53 -1.62 -12.37
CA THR A 93 -33.74 -2.24 -11.80
C THR A 93 -33.37 -3.27 -10.73
N MET A 94 -34.36 -3.88 -10.05
CA MET A 94 -34.06 -4.95 -9.10
C MET A 94 -33.59 -6.24 -9.79
N ALA A 95 -34.06 -6.48 -11.02
CA ALA A 95 -33.63 -7.63 -11.82
C ALA A 95 -32.24 -7.40 -12.42
N ASP A 96 -31.94 -6.17 -12.82
CA ASP A 96 -30.67 -5.76 -13.41
C ASP A 96 -30.17 -4.46 -12.75
N PRO A 97 -29.48 -4.57 -11.60
CA PRO A 97 -28.94 -3.41 -10.88
C PRO A 97 -27.68 -2.86 -11.57
N ILE A 98 -27.29 -1.63 -11.21
CA ILE A 98 -25.97 -1.09 -11.53
C ILE A 98 -24.97 -1.73 -10.58
N VAL A 99 -24.07 -2.54 -11.15
CA VAL A 99 -23.04 -3.26 -10.40
C VAL A 99 -21.84 -2.34 -10.18
N LEU A 100 -21.38 -2.28 -8.93
CA LEU A 100 -20.28 -1.44 -8.49
C LEU A 100 -19.18 -2.32 -7.95
N GLU A 101 -17.98 -2.21 -8.51
CA GLU A 101 -16.83 -2.91 -7.97
C GLU A 101 -16.33 -2.18 -6.72
N SER A 102 -16.05 -2.91 -5.66
CA SER A 102 -15.52 -2.34 -4.42
C SER A 102 -14.46 -3.26 -3.83
N TYR A 103 -13.41 -2.67 -3.28
CA TYR A 103 -12.42 -3.40 -2.47
C TYR A 103 -12.87 -3.57 -1.01
N GLU A 104 -13.89 -2.83 -0.58
CA GLU A 104 -14.53 -2.94 0.74
C GLU A 104 -15.97 -3.48 0.66
N ASP A 105 -16.53 -3.85 1.81
CA ASP A 105 -17.90 -4.38 1.94
C ASP A 105 -19.01 -3.36 1.60
N TYR A 106 -18.67 -2.08 1.51
CA TYR A 106 -19.58 -0.99 1.16
C TYR A 106 -18.87 0.04 0.27
N ARG A 107 -19.64 0.77 -0.53
CA ARG A 107 -19.14 1.88 -1.36
C ARG A 107 -20.16 3.01 -1.35
N TYR A 108 -19.72 4.25 -1.21
CA TYR A 108 -20.61 5.40 -1.36
C TYR A 108 -20.83 5.71 -2.84
N VAL A 109 -22.08 5.98 -3.21
CA VAL A 109 -22.45 6.40 -4.57
C VAL A 109 -23.32 7.63 -4.56
N GLY A 110 -23.02 8.58 -5.44
CA GLY A 110 -23.82 9.77 -5.69
C GLY A 110 -24.67 9.56 -6.93
N CYS A 111 -25.98 9.36 -6.75
CA CYS A 111 -26.91 9.21 -7.86
C CYS A 111 -27.43 10.59 -8.30
N THR A 112 -27.23 10.94 -9.57
CA THR A 112 -27.81 12.13 -10.24
C THR A 112 -28.89 11.76 -11.28
N GLY A 113 -29.20 10.46 -11.37
CA GLY A 113 -30.20 9.87 -12.25
C GLY A 113 -29.70 9.48 -13.64
N SER A 114 -30.65 9.12 -14.51
CA SER A 114 -30.41 8.62 -15.87
C SER A 114 -31.46 9.26 -16.79
N PRO A 115 -31.09 10.20 -17.68
CA PRO A 115 -29.73 10.70 -17.98
C PRO A 115 -29.03 11.40 -16.81
N ALA A 116 -27.70 11.56 -16.91
CA ALA A 116 -26.90 12.25 -15.89
C ALA A 116 -27.50 13.62 -15.55
N ASP A 117 -27.47 13.98 -14.26
CA ASP A 117 -27.94 15.29 -13.76
C ASP A 117 -29.45 15.56 -13.95
N SER A 118 -30.24 14.50 -14.09
CA SER A 118 -31.71 14.60 -14.14
C SER A 118 -32.35 15.02 -12.81
N HIS A 119 -31.66 14.84 -11.69
CA HIS A 119 -32.15 15.19 -10.36
C HIS A 119 -31.02 15.53 -9.38
N THR A 120 -31.39 16.07 -8.20
CA THR A 120 -30.39 16.48 -7.19
C THR A 120 -29.60 15.27 -6.70
N ILE A 121 -28.30 15.44 -6.48
CA ILE A 121 -27.44 14.36 -6.03
C ILE A 121 -27.98 13.71 -4.75
N MET A 122 -28.19 12.40 -4.81
CA MET A 122 -28.55 11.62 -3.64
C MET A 122 -27.48 10.60 -3.32
N TRP A 123 -26.95 10.70 -2.12
CA TRP A 123 -25.90 9.82 -1.61
C TRP A 123 -26.51 8.54 -1.05
N LEU A 124 -25.97 7.42 -1.51
CA LEU A 124 -26.40 6.08 -1.14
C LEU A 124 -25.19 5.27 -0.67
N LYS A 125 -25.44 4.30 0.21
CA LYS A 125 -24.43 3.36 0.71
C LYS A 125 -24.88 1.91 0.47
N PRO A 126 -24.73 1.38 -0.75
CA PRO A 126 -24.90 -0.06 -0.99
C PRO A 126 -23.84 -0.85 -0.24
N THR A 127 -24.22 -2.05 0.21
CA THR A 127 -23.34 -3.01 0.89
C THR A 127 -23.37 -4.35 0.13
N VAL A 128 -22.45 -5.26 0.45
CA VAL A 128 -22.43 -6.62 -0.14
C VAL A 128 -23.77 -7.36 0.09
N ASN A 129 -24.38 -7.16 1.26
CA ASN A 129 -25.61 -7.86 1.65
C ASN A 129 -26.89 -7.14 1.21
N GLN A 130 -26.85 -5.82 1.07
CA GLN A 130 -28.03 -5.00 0.82
C GLN A 130 -27.80 -4.04 -0.35
N VAL A 131 -28.72 -4.09 -1.32
CA VAL A 131 -28.77 -3.14 -2.44
C VAL A 131 -29.27 -1.78 -1.96
N ALA A 132 -28.74 -0.71 -2.54
CA ALA A 132 -29.25 0.63 -2.31
C ALA A 132 -30.21 1.04 -3.43
N ARG A 133 -31.35 1.64 -3.06
CA ARG A 133 -32.31 2.18 -4.01
C ARG A 133 -32.35 3.69 -3.90
N CYS A 134 -32.25 4.36 -5.04
CA CYS A 134 -32.50 5.79 -5.13
C CYS A 134 -34.01 6.04 -4.96
N TRP A 135 -34.41 6.82 -3.95
CA TRP A 135 -35.78 7.28 -3.75
C TRP A 135 -36.32 8.15 -4.89
N GLU A 136 -35.47 8.95 -5.53
CA GLU A 136 -35.89 9.93 -6.55
C GLU A 136 -36.03 9.28 -7.93
N CYS A 137 -34.95 8.72 -8.48
CA CYS A 137 -34.99 8.10 -9.80
C CYS A 137 -35.33 6.60 -9.78
N GLY A 138 -35.30 5.92 -8.62
CA GLY A 138 -35.57 4.49 -8.52
C GLY A 138 -34.42 3.57 -8.96
N SER A 139 -33.24 4.11 -9.29
CA SER A 139 -32.06 3.30 -9.65
C SER A 139 -31.61 2.41 -8.51
N VAL A 140 -31.26 1.16 -8.83
CA VAL A 140 -30.76 0.16 -7.88
C VAL A 140 -29.27 -0.05 -8.07
N TYR A 141 -28.52 -0.04 -6.97
CA TYR A 141 -27.08 -0.25 -6.93
C TYR A 141 -26.72 -1.49 -6.11
N LYS A 142 -25.82 -2.32 -6.63
CA LYS A 142 -25.31 -3.53 -5.97
C LYS A 142 -23.79 -3.53 -5.96
N VAL A 143 -23.19 -3.82 -4.81
CA VAL A 143 -21.74 -3.97 -4.68
C VAL A 143 -21.32 -5.38 -5.11
N ASN A 144 -20.26 -5.44 -5.93
CA ASN A 144 -19.48 -6.64 -6.21
C ASN A 144 -18.14 -6.53 -5.47
N PRO A 145 -17.91 -7.32 -4.40
CA PRO A 145 -16.65 -7.28 -3.67
C PRO A 145 -15.54 -7.94 -4.51
N VAL A 146 -14.55 -7.15 -4.91
CA VAL A 146 -13.36 -7.62 -5.65
C VAL A 146 -12.17 -7.80 -4.70
N GLY A 147 -12.19 -7.12 -3.55
CA GLY A 147 -11.15 -7.23 -2.53
C GLY A 147 -11.08 -8.63 -1.91
N VAL A 148 -9.86 -9.10 -1.64
CA VAL A 148 -9.65 -10.27 -0.79
C VAL A 148 -9.93 -9.89 0.66
N PRO A 149 -10.56 -10.75 1.48
CA PRO A 149 -10.81 -10.45 2.88
C PRO A 149 -9.48 -10.21 3.60
N HIS A 150 -9.17 -8.95 3.89
CA HIS A 150 -8.11 -8.61 4.84
C HIS A 150 -8.75 -8.46 6.21
N GLY A 151 -8.25 -9.23 7.18
CA GLY A 151 -8.62 -9.04 8.57
C GLY A 151 -8.12 -7.67 9.04
N HIS A 152 -8.92 -6.64 8.81
CA HIS A 152 -8.66 -5.31 9.33
C HIS A 152 -8.95 -5.33 10.83
N SER A 153 -7.91 -5.66 11.62
CA SER A 153 -7.86 -5.33 13.04
C SER A 153 -7.85 -3.81 13.16
N HIS A 154 -9.03 -3.23 13.24
CA HIS A 154 -9.23 -1.86 13.72
C HIS A 154 -8.76 -1.82 15.18
N HIS A 155 -7.56 -1.27 15.40
CA HIS A 155 -7.11 -0.78 16.70
C HIS A 155 -7.50 0.69 16.84
#